data_AF-A0A1I0SAT1-F1
#
_entry.id   AF-A0A1I0SAT1-F1
#
_cell.length_a   1.000
_cell.length_b   1.000
_cell.length_c   1.000
_cell.angle_alpha   90.00
_cell.angle_beta   90.00
_cell.angle_gamma   90.00
#
_symmetry.space_group_name_H-M   'P 1'
#
loop_
_entity.id
_entity.type
_entity.pdbx_description
1 polymer ?
#
loop_
_entity_poly.entity_id
_entity_poly.type
_entity_poly.pdbx_seq_one_letter_code
_entity_poly.pdbx_strand_id
1 'polypeptide(L)'
;MSTTKFLAGAIAGLTTGLVIGLLTAPDSGDRTRKKIKTKADDWRHKINGIVGKGGEDLSDLKEVFEHEVTGLQDDVRERVLKLINKSQGVYNRFKREALS
;
A
#
# COMPACT_ATOMS: atom_id res chain seq x y z
N MET A 1 -10.62 -16.52 8.03
CA MET A 1 -11.82 -16.00 7.34
C MET A 1 -12.12 -14.49 7.58
N SER A 2 -11.38 -13.76 8.43
CA SER A 2 -11.67 -12.35 8.75
C SER A 2 -10.97 -11.32 7.84
N THR A 3 -9.72 -11.59 7.44
CA THR A 3 -8.91 -10.67 6.59
C THR A 3 -9.52 -10.45 5.21
N THR A 4 -10.09 -11.47 4.58
CA THR A 4 -10.75 -11.35 3.26
C THR A 4 -11.97 -10.44 3.32
N LYS A 5 -12.77 -10.50 4.39
CA LYS A 5 -13.96 -9.65 4.56
C LYS A 5 -13.59 -8.19 4.80
N PHE A 6 -12.55 -7.96 5.61
CA PHE A 6 -12.00 -6.61 5.82
C PHE A 6 -11.44 -6.02 4.52
N LEU A 7 -10.65 -6.80 3.78
CA LEU A 7 -10.10 -6.37 2.48
C LEU A 7 -11.21 -6.07 1.46
N ALA A 8 -12.23 -6.91 1.39
CA ALA A 8 -13.38 -6.70 0.52
C ALA A 8 -14.16 -5.44 0.90
N GLY A 9 -14.39 -5.19 2.20
CA GLY A 9 -15.03 -3.97 2.69
C GLY A 9 -14.22 -2.71 2.39
N ALA A 10 -12.89 -2.77 2.56
CA ALA A 10 -12.00 -1.65 2.23
C ALA A 10 -12.01 -1.32 0.72
N ILE A 11 -11.95 -2.34 -0.15
CA ILE A 11 -12.01 -2.14 -1.61
C ILE A 11 -13.36 -1.55 -2.00
N ALA A 12 -14.47 -2.09 -1.49
CA ALA A 12 -15.81 -1.60 -1.77
C ALA A 12 -16.03 -0.16 -1.26
N GLY A 13 -15.46 0.20 -0.11
CA GLY A 13 -15.50 1.56 0.43
C GLY A 13 -14.71 2.56 -0.41
N LEU A 14 -13.52 2.17 -0.88
CA LEU A 14 -12.69 3.01 -1.74
C LEU A 14 -13.33 3.26 -3.11
N THR A 15 -13.89 2.23 -3.75
CA THR A 15 -14.55 2.39 -5.05
C THR A 15 -15.79 3.26 -4.94
N THR A 16 -16.63 3.01 -3.93
CA THR A 16 -17.83 3.81 -3.67
C THR A 16 -17.47 5.26 -3.33
N GLY A 17 -16.42 5.48 -2.52
CA GLY A 17 -15.93 6.82 -2.18
C GLY A 17 -15.39 7.61 -3.37
N LEU A 18 -14.67 6.95 -4.29
CA LEU A 18 -14.19 7.57 -5.52
C LEU A 18 -15.32 7.94 -6.47
N VAL A 19 -16.33 7.06 -6.59
CA VAL A 19 -17.52 7.33 -7.42
C VAL A 19 -18.31 8.52 -6.86
N ILE A 20 -18.58 8.54 -5.56
CA ILE A 20 -19.27 9.65 -4.91
C ILE A 20 -18.44 10.94 -5.04
N GLY A 21 -17.13 10.89 -4.79
CA GLY A 21 -16.25 12.06 -4.92
C GLY A 21 -16.17 12.61 -6.35
N LEU A 22 -16.16 11.74 -7.36
CA LEU A 22 -16.21 12.14 -8.77
C LEU A 22 -17.56 12.71 -9.19
N LEU A 23 -18.67 12.19 -8.64
CA LEU A 23 -20.02 12.72 -8.90
C LEU A 23 -20.25 14.07 -8.19
N THR A 24 -19.72 14.25 -6.98
CA THR A 24 -19.83 15.50 -6.22
C THR A 24 -18.95 16.61 -6.82
N ALA A 25 -17.80 16.29 -7.42
CA ALA A 25 -16.92 17.25 -8.06
C ALA A 25 -16.55 16.82 -9.50
N PRO A 26 -17.41 17.09 -10.49
CA PRO A 26 -17.11 16.80 -11.89
C PRO A 26 -16.15 17.84 -12.47
N ASP A 27 -14.93 17.41 -12.81
CA ASP A 27 -13.97 18.18 -13.61
C ASP A 27 -14.20 17.94 -15.12
N SER A 28 -13.81 18.90 -15.97
CA SER A 28 -13.91 18.73 -17.43
C SER A 28 -13.05 17.54 -17.91
N GLY A 29 -13.59 16.68 -18.77
CA GLY A 29 -12.94 15.42 -19.19
C GLY A 29 -11.50 15.56 -19.73
N ASP A 30 -11.21 16.64 -20.47
CA ASP A 30 -9.86 16.96 -20.94
C ASP A 30 -8.88 17.23 -19.78
N ARG A 31 -9.31 18.02 -18.79
CA ARG A 31 -8.53 18.32 -17.57
C ARG A 31 -8.34 17.06 -16.73
N THR A 32 -9.36 16.20 -16.62
CA THR A 32 -9.29 14.94 -15.89
C THR A 32 -8.26 14.01 -16.51
N ARG A 33 -8.27 13.84 -17.84
CA ARG A 33 -7.26 13.02 -18.55
C ARG A 33 -5.85 13.57 -18.34
N LYS A 34 -5.67 14.89 -18.43
CA LYS A 34 -4.37 15.54 -18.20
C LYS A 34 -3.90 15.36 -16.76
N LYS A 35 -4.77 15.59 -15.77
CA LYS A 35 -4.48 15.37 -14.34
C LYS A 35 -4.14 13.92 -14.03
N ILE A 36 -4.86 12.95 -14.60
CA ILE A 36 -4.57 11.52 -14.45
C ILE A 36 -3.20 11.20 -15.02
N LYS A 37 -2.89 11.69 -16.23
CA LYS A 37 -1.59 11.44 -16.87
C LYS A 37 -0.43 12.00 -16.04
N THR A 38 -0.53 13.24 -15.56
CA THR A 38 0.49 13.85 -14.70
C THR A 38 0.61 13.10 -13.36
N LYS A 39 -0.51 12.84 -12.68
CA LYS A 39 -0.48 12.09 -11.41
C LYS A 39 0.05 10.67 -11.56
N ALA A 40 -0.23 10.01 -12.69
CA ALA A 40 0.27 8.66 -12.97
C ALA A 40 1.78 8.65 -13.19
N ASP A 41 2.32 9.67 -13.86
CA ASP A 41 3.76 9.82 -14.07
C ASP A 41 4.48 10.13 -12.75
N ASP A 42 3.94 11.04 -11.94
CA ASP A 42 4.42 11.33 -10.59
C ASP A 42 4.37 10.09 -9.69
N TRP A 43 3.28 9.32 -9.76
CA TRP A 43 3.14 8.05 -9.03
C TRP A 43 4.16 7.02 -9.48
N ARG A 44 4.42 6.88 -10.78
CA ARG A 44 5.46 5.99 -11.28
C ARG A 44 6.83 6.32 -10.70
N HIS A 45 7.23 7.60 -10.73
CA HIS A 45 8.49 8.04 -10.14
C HIS A 45 8.55 7.78 -8.63
N LYS A 46 7.46 8.10 -7.92
CA LYS A 46 7.39 7.91 -6.47
C LYS A 46 7.39 6.44 -6.07
N ILE A 47 6.68 5.59 -6.81
CA ILE A 47 6.68 4.14 -6.61
C ILE A 47 8.07 3.58 -6.86
N ASN A 48 8.78 3.97 -7.93
CA ASN A 48 10.15 3.52 -8.16
C ASN A 48 11.10 3.92 -7.00
N GLY A 49 10.95 5.14 -6.46
CA GLY A 49 11.73 5.57 -5.28
C GLY A 49 11.39 4.77 -4.01
N ILE A 50 10.11 4.48 -3.79
CA ILE A 50 9.63 3.67 -2.64
C ILE A 50 9.99 2.19 -2.81
N VAL A 51 10.04 1.66 -4.04
CA VAL A 51 10.50 0.29 -4.35
C VAL A 51 12.03 0.15 -4.24
N GLY A 52 12.75 1.27 -4.15
CA GLY A 52 14.15 1.30 -3.72
C GLY A 52 14.27 1.18 -2.20
N LYS A 53 13.60 2.09 -1.47
CA LYS A 53 13.76 2.32 -0.03
C LYS A 53 12.87 1.47 0.89
N GLY A 54 11.71 1.05 0.42
CA GLY A 54 10.70 0.37 1.23
C GLY A 54 11.15 -0.96 1.80
N GLY A 55 12.15 -1.61 1.23
CA GLY A 55 12.73 -2.86 1.72
C GLY A 55 13.60 -2.64 2.97
N GLU A 56 14.25 -1.49 3.08
CA GLU A 56 14.99 -1.08 4.27
C GLU A 56 13.98 -0.69 5.37
N ASP A 57 13.02 0.18 5.06
CA ASP A 57 11.96 0.59 6.00
C ASP A 57 11.13 -0.60 6.53
N LEU A 58 10.83 -1.60 5.69
CA LEU A 58 10.12 -2.83 6.10
C LEU A 58 10.94 -3.68 7.08
N SER A 59 12.26 -3.67 6.94
CA SER A 59 13.17 -4.41 7.82
C SER A 59 13.27 -3.72 9.18
N ASP A 60 13.40 -2.39 9.19
CA ASP A 60 13.41 -1.59 10.42
C ASP A 60 12.08 -1.71 11.17
N LEU A 61 10.96 -1.68 10.45
CA LEU A 61 9.63 -1.86 11.05
C LEU A 61 9.47 -3.24 11.69
N LYS A 62 10.05 -4.27 11.09
CA LYS A 62 10.06 -5.63 11.64
C LYS A 62 10.84 -5.65 12.96
N GLU A 63 12.01 -5.04 12.98
CA GLU A 63 12.89 -5.00 14.17
C GLU A 63 12.23 -4.27 15.34
N VAL A 64 11.63 -3.09 15.11
CA VAL A 64 10.89 -2.35 16.14
C VAL A 64 9.70 -3.17 16.67
N PHE A 65 8.95 -3.85 15.80
CA PHE A 65 7.85 -4.72 16.23
C PHE A 65 8.30 -5.99 16.96
N GLU A 66 9.47 -6.51 16.63
CA GLU A 66 10.06 -7.67 17.31
C GLU A 66 10.71 -7.31 18.65
N HIS A 67 11.21 -6.09 18.83
CA HIS A 67 12.00 -5.75 20.02
C HIS A 67 11.40 -4.70 20.94
N GLU A 68 10.67 -3.71 20.41
CA GLU A 68 10.26 -2.52 21.16
C GLU A 68 8.78 -2.47 21.50
N VAL A 69 7.95 -3.27 20.83
CA VAL A 69 6.51 -3.29 21.08
C VAL A 69 6.19 -4.20 22.26
N THR A 70 6.40 -3.68 23.47
CA THR A 70 5.94 -4.30 24.72
C THR A 70 4.55 -3.76 25.07
N GLY A 71 3.49 -4.54 24.80
CA GLY A 71 2.11 -4.17 25.17
C GLY A 71 1.03 -4.54 24.14
N LEU A 72 1.42 -4.97 22.94
CA LEU A 72 0.47 -5.56 22.00
C LEU A 72 0.22 -7.03 22.36
N GLN A 73 -1.03 -7.47 22.25
CA GLN A 73 -1.38 -8.88 22.36
C GLN A 73 -0.59 -9.72 21.34
N ASP A 74 -0.14 -10.91 21.77
CA ASP A 74 0.68 -11.81 20.96
C ASP A 74 0.02 -12.15 19.62
N ASP A 75 -1.30 -12.33 19.60
CA ASP A 75 -2.09 -12.58 18.38
C ASP A 75 -1.99 -11.44 17.35
N VAL A 76 -1.92 -10.20 17.82
CA VAL A 76 -1.83 -9.01 16.97
C VAL A 76 -0.41 -8.88 16.46
N ARG A 77 0.57 -9.08 17.34
CA ARG A 77 1.99 -9.07 17.00
C ARG A 77 2.30 -10.11 15.93
N GLU A 78 1.86 -11.35 16.09
CA GLU A 78 2.09 -12.43 15.13
C GLU A 78 1.45 -12.14 13.77
N ARG A 79 0.23 -11.59 13.76
CA ARG A 79 -0.45 -11.19 12.52
C ARG A 79 0.30 -10.08 11.80
N VAL A 80 0.80 -9.09 12.53
CA VAL A 80 1.58 -7.97 11.98
C VAL A 80 2.92 -8.48 11.44
N LEU A 81 3.65 -9.30 12.20
CA LEU A 81 4.90 -9.91 11.74
C LEU A 81 4.71 -10.78 10.50
N LYS A 82 3.61 -11.55 10.44
CA LYS A 82 3.27 -12.36 9.26
C LYS A 82 2.94 -11.49 8.03
N LEU A 83 2.27 -10.36 8.23
CA LEU A 83 2.00 -9.37 7.19
C LEU A 83 3.29 -8.70 6.71
N ILE A 84 4.18 -8.30 7.62
CA ILE A 84 5.48 -7.67 7.30
C ILE A 84 6.35 -8.65 6.51
N ASN A 85 6.52 -9.89 6.96
CA ASN A 85 7.31 -10.91 6.24
C ASN A 85 6.72 -11.22 4.85
N LYS A 86 5.38 -11.34 4.75
CA LYS A 86 4.73 -11.57 3.45
C LYS A 86 4.90 -10.37 2.52
N SER A 87 4.86 -9.15 3.06
CA SER A 87 5.12 -7.90 2.32
C SER A 87 6.56 -7.84 1.80
N GLN A 88 7.54 -8.14 2.66
CA GLN A 88 8.97 -8.17 2.32
C GLN A 88 9.27 -9.17 1.18
N GLY A 89 8.65 -10.36 1.21
CA GLY A 89 8.78 -11.36 0.14
C GLY A 89 8.19 -10.91 -1.20
N VAL A 90 7.06 -10.20 -1.17
CA VAL A 90 6.44 -9.61 -2.38
C VAL A 90 7.29 -8.45 -2.90
N TYR A 91 7.77 -7.57 -2.03
CA TYR A 91 8.66 -6.46 -2.37
C TYR A 91 9.96 -6.95 -3.03
N ASN A 92 10.62 -7.96 -2.46
CA ASN A 92 11.85 -8.52 -3.01
C ASN A 92 11.67 -9.25 -4.35
N ARG A 93 10.45 -9.71 -4.65
CA ARG A 93 10.12 -10.21 -6.00
C ARG A 93 9.89 -9.05 -6.97
N PHE A 94 9.09 -8.07 -6.57
CA PHE A 94 8.81 -6.89 -7.39
C PHE A 94 10.08 -6.08 -7.72
N LYS A 95 10.98 -5.90 -6.74
CA LYS A 95 12.29 -5.26 -6.92
C LYS A 95 13.16 -6.03 -7.92
N ARG A 96 13.17 -7.37 -7.86
CA ARG A 96 13.92 -8.19 -8.82
C ARG A 96 13.33 -8.06 -10.22
N GLU A 97 12.02 -8.15 -10.36
CA GLU A 97 11.32 -8.10 -11.64
C GLU A 97 11.31 -6.70 -12.28
N ALA A 98 11.33 -5.63 -11.48
CA ALA A 98 11.40 -4.25 -11.95
C ALA A 98 12.84 -3.76 -12.25
N LEU A 99 13.86 -4.45 -11.74
CA LEU A 99 15.28 -4.18 -12.00
C LEU A 99 15.91 -5.18 -13.00
N SER A 100 15.14 -6.17 -13.46
CA SER A 100 15.48 -7.07 -14.58
C SER A 100 15.08 -6.42 -15.91
#